data_AF-A0A0F4JXF2-F1
#
_entry.id   AF-A0A0F4JXF2-F1
#
_cell.length_a   1.000
_cell.length_b   1.000
_cell.length_c   1.000
_cell.angle_alpha   90.00
_cell.angle_beta   90.00
_cell.angle_gamma   90.00
#
_symmetry.space_group_name_H-M   'P 1'
#
loop_
_entity.id
_entity.type
_entity.pdbx_description
1 polymer ?
#
loop_
_entity_poly.entity_id
_entity_poly.type
_entity_poly.pdbx_seq_one_letter_code
_entity_poly.pdbx_strand_id
1 'polypeptide(L)'
;MPMTVVRRRRGVFPRLRKRMRNSFLFVPFAGLLIGWVLAAVVVRADSLIHDLDARWTGVDLSGLWFLRTAADFGSAARTAVAAVSSAMLTFIGVVFSITLVALQMAAGRFSPRVLRIYVESRVTKLTLGTFLCTFLYTLRVQKEYGSAGEGSDVVVPYLGSSLTMGFLLLSLALFVVYVHSTIRLMRVTYVMDRVCQESLRLIRDSAGPARAAAGDAGERGADPGGTTVGHVWRPGVLQAVDVPRLVALAARDGLVVHLVPRIGDYLVPHAPLFRVTGGPAPSDADLQAALELGVERTTEQDLAFGIRQLADIASRALSPAVNDPTTAVQALDRIQVLLTALARQPLGRAYHRDADGAVRLVETLPSWPELLDLGLTEVRDYGIGSVQVTRRIAACLDDLERLAPPDRREPVRRHRDLLEEAVHTTAATPQRAAFALQPDRQGIG
;
A
#
# COMPACT_ATOMS: atom_id res chain seq x y z
N MET A 1 -33.37 -8.82 -23.79
CA MET A 1 -32.21 -8.10 -24.35
C MET A 1 -30.95 -8.57 -23.62
N PRO A 2 -30.01 -9.26 -24.29
CA PRO A 2 -28.80 -9.72 -23.63
C PRO A 2 -27.82 -8.55 -23.48
N MET A 3 -27.42 -8.27 -22.24
CA MET A 3 -26.40 -7.27 -21.94
C MET A 3 -25.05 -7.75 -22.45
N THR A 4 -24.52 -7.03 -23.44
CA THR A 4 -23.16 -7.18 -23.95
C THR A 4 -22.15 -6.94 -22.83
N VAL A 5 -21.57 -8.01 -22.30
CA VAL A 5 -20.42 -7.95 -21.39
C VAL A 5 -19.23 -7.43 -22.20
N VAL A 6 -18.85 -6.17 -21.95
CA VAL A 6 -17.68 -5.53 -22.56
C VAL A 6 -16.43 -6.31 -22.18
N ARG A 7 -15.93 -7.11 -23.13
CA ARG A 7 -14.65 -7.83 -23.10
C ARG A 7 -13.49 -6.83 -23.01
N ARG A 8 -13.16 -6.33 -21.82
CA ARG A 8 -11.89 -5.60 -21.63
C ARG A 8 -10.74 -6.60 -21.68
N ARG A 9 -10.11 -6.75 -22.85
CA ARG A 9 -8.75 -7.31 -22.98
C ARG A 9 -7.81 -6.48 -22.10
N ARG A 10 -7.56 -6.92 -20.87
CA ARG A 10 -6.56 -6.30 -19.98
C ARG A 10 -5.18 -6.87 -20.34
N GLY A 11 -4.51 -6.22 -21.29
CA GLY A 11 -3.13 -6.52 -21.70
C GLY A 11 -2.09 -6.17 -20.62
N VAL A 12 -0.79 -6.19 -20.95
CA VAL A 12 0.39 -5.93 -20.09
C VAL A 12 0.33 -4.60 -19.28
N PHE A 13 -0.53 -3.67 -19.68
CA PHE A 13 -0.65 -2.30 -19.17
C PHE A 13 -0.93 -2.15 -17.66
N PRO A 14 -1.83 -2.92 -17.01
CA PRO A 14 -2.09 -2.82 -15.58
C PRO A 14 -0.88 -3.26 -14.74
N ARG A 15 -0.13 -4.28 -15.19
CA ARG A 15 1.09 -4.76 -14.52
C ARG A 15 2.19 -3.72 -14.59
N LEU A 16 2.40 -3.13 -15.77
CA LEU A 16 3.39 -2.06 -15.94
C LEU A 16 2.99 -0.81 -15.13
N ARG A 17 1.72 -0.39 -15.19
CA ARG A 17 1.18 0.71 -14.39
C ARG A 17 1.35 0.47 -12.88
N LYS A 18 1.10 -0.76 -12.41
CA LYS A 18 1.31 -1.14 -11.00
C LYS A 18 2.79 -1.08 -10.62
N ARG A 19 3.68 -1.59 -11.47
CA ARG A 19 5.13 -1.52 -11.28
C ARG A 19 5.65 -0.08 -11.24
N MET A 20 5.15 0.78 -12.13
CA MET A 20 5.47 2.21 -12.16
C MET A 20 4.92 2.94 -10.92
N ARG A 21 3.70 2.62 -10.48
CA ARG A 21 3.10 3.19 -9.25
C ARG A 21 3.88 2.79 -8.00
N ASN A 22 4.37 1.56 -7.95
CA ASN A 22 5.09 1.04 -6.77
C ASN A 22 6.55 1.51 -6.76
N SER A 23 7.15 1.85 -7.91
CA SER A 23 8.48 2.46 -7.97
C SER A 23 8.54 3.79 -7.19
N PHE A 24 9.55 3.93 -6.33
CA PHE A 24 9.83 5.16 -5.62
C PHE A 24 10.33 6.26 -6.55
N LEU A 25 11.18 5.87 -7.51
CA LEU A 25 11.92 6.80 -8.37
C LEU A 25 11.13 7.25 -9.60
N PHE A 26 10.09 6.51 -10.00
CA PHE A 26 9.37 6.80 -11.23
C PHE A 26 8.75 8.20 -11.26
N VAL A 27 8.06 8.60 -10.18
CA VAL A 27 7.43 9.94 -10.09
C VAL A 27 8.48 11.07 -10.04
N PRO A 28 9.55 10.98 -9.24
CA PRO A 28 10.69 11.89 -9.31
C PRO A 28 11.27 12.09 -10.71
N PHE A 29 11.58 11.01 -11.43
CA PHE A 29 12.13 11.08 -12.79
C PHE A 29 11.13 11.62 -13.81
N ALA A 30 9.85 11.28 -13.68
CA ALA A 30 8.80 11.88 -14.50
C ALA A 30 8.72 13.40 -14.25
N GLY A 31 8.86 13.85 -13.00
CA GLY A 31 8.93 15.27 -12.64
C GLY A 31 10.06 16.01 -13.35
N LEU A 32 11.26 15.44 -13.39
CA LEU A 32 12.40 15.99 -14.15
C LEU A 32 12.07 16.17 -15.63
N LEU A 33 11.53 15.13 -16.28
CA LEU A 33 11.15 15.18 -17.69
C LEU A 33 10.06 16.22 -17.94
N ILE A 34 9.04 16.27 -17.08
CA ILE A 34 7.95 17.26 -17.18
C ILE A 34 8.50 18.67 -17.05
N GLY A 35 9.34 18.95 -16.05
CA GLY A 35 9.95 20.27 -15.85
C GLY A 35 10.78 20.71 -17.06
N TRP A 36 11.57 19.79 -17.62
CA TRP A 36 12.39 20.05 -18.81
C TRP A 36 11.56 20.37 -20.06
N VAL A 37 10.52 19.57 -20.34
CA VAL A 37 9.62 19.77 -21.49
C VAL A 37 8.79 21.04 -21.31
N LEU A 38 8.24 21.25 -20.10
CA LEU A 38 7.46 22.43 -19.78
C LEU A 38 8.26 23.71 -19.95
N ALA A 39 9.52 23.75 -19.47
CA ALA A 39 10.39 24.89 -19.72
C ALA A 39 10.64 25.11 -21.21
N ALA A 40 10.80 24.06 -22.02
CA ALA A 40 10.93 24.21 -23.48
C ALA A 40 9.71 24.89 -24.11
N VAL A 41 8.51 24.44 -23.71
CA VAL A 41 7.25 24.96 -24.21
C VAL A 41 7.06 26.43 -23.78
N VAL A 42 7.35 26.74 -22.52
CA VAL A 42 7.23 28.10 -21.98
C VAL A 42 8.23 29.05 -22.62
N VAL A 43 9.50 28.66 -22.75
CA VAL A 43 10.52 29.46 -23.45
C VAL A 43 10.09 29.74 -24.89
N ARG A 44 9.57 28.72 -25.59
CA ARG A 44 9.07 28.89 -26.96
C ARG A 44 7.86 29.81 -27.02
N ALA A 45 6.93 29.68 -26.08
CA ALA A 45 5.77 30.57 -25.98
C ALA A 45 6.19 32.03 -25.70
N ASP A 46 7.11 32.25 -24.76
CA ASP A 46 7.65 33.58 -24.46
C ASP A 46 8.35 34.19 -25.69
N SER A 47 9.12 33.41 -26.46
CA SER A 47 9.72 33.90 -27.72
C SER A 47 8.68 34.32 -28.76
N LEU A 48 7.58 33.57 -28.88
CA LEU A 48 6.50 33.88 -29.82
C LEU A 48 5.73 35.13 -29.40
N ILE A 49 5.51 35.31 -28.09
CA ILE A 49 4.86 36.51 -27.55
C ILE A 49 5.72 37.73 -27.85
N HIS A 50 7.04 37.64 -27.65
CA HIS A 50 7.95 38.74 -27.95
C HIS A 50 8.01 39.06 -29.45
N ASP A 51 8.04 38.03 -30.32
CA ASP A 51 7.98 38.22 -31.78
C ASP A 51 6.66 38.87 -32.23
N LEU A 52 5.54 38.56 -31.56
CA LEU A 52 4.24 39.15 -31.86
C LEU A 52 4.14 40.60 -31.39
N ASP A 53 4.64 40.88 -30.18
CA ASP A 53 4.69 42.23 -29.59
C ASP A 53 5.57 43.17 -30.45
N ALA A 54 6.74 42.68 -30.90
CA ALA A 54 7.64 43.42 -31.79
C ALA A 54 7.03 43.68 -33.19
N ARG A 55 6.13 42.82 -33.67
CA ARG A 55 5.51 42.95 -35.00
C ARG A 55 4.21 43.76 -34.98
N TRP A 56 3.51 43.84 -33.85
CA TRP A 56 2.21 44.48 -33.71
C TRP A 56 2.25 45.51 -32.59
N THR A 57 2.79 46.70 -32.87
CA THR A 57 2.94 47.85 -31.97
C THR A 57 1.61 48.48 -31.46
N GLY A 58 0.47 47.80 -31.61
CA GLY A 58 -0.86 48.33 -31.30
C GLY A 58 -1.76 47.45 -30.44
N VAL A 59 -1.28 46.30 -29.95
CA VAL A 59 -2.05 45.43 -29.04
C VAL A 59 -1.54 45.64 -27.63
N ASP A 60 -2.30 46.37 -26.81
CA ASP A 60 -1.98 46.59 -25.40
C ASP A 60 -2.19 45.31 -24.58
N LEU A 61 -1.17 44.45 -24.53
CA LEU A 61 -1.18 43.21 -23.76
C LEU A 61 -1.04 43.46 -22.24
N SER A 62 -0.87 44.71 -21.79
CA SER A 62 -0.70 45.09 -20.38
C SER A 62 -1.93 44.80 -19.49
N GLY A 63 -3.10 44.57 -20.11
CA GLY A 63 -4.34 44.21 -19.41
C GLY A 63 -4.34 42.80 -18.80
N LEU A 64 -3.41 41.92 -19.19
CA LEU A 64 -3.30 40.58 -18.62
C LEU A 64 -2.45 40.65 -17.33
N TRP A 65 -3.09 40.37 -16.18
CA TRP A 65 -2.47 40.52 -14.85
C TRP A 65 -1.11 39.81 -14.70
N PHE A 66 -0.90 38.67 -15.37
CA PHE A 66 0.37 37.93 -15.33
C PHE A 66 1.49 38.62 -16.14
N LEU A 67 1.16 39.32 -17.24
CA LEU A 67 2.12 40.11 -18.02
C LEU A 67 2.53 41.37 -17.26
N ARG A 68 1.58 42.04 -16.57
CA ARG A 68 1.87 43.20 -15.72
C ARG A 68 2.76 42.85 -14.53
N THR A 69 2.44 41.77 -13.82
CA THR A 69 3.26 41.30 -12.69
C THR A 69 4.67 40.90 -13.14
N ALA A 70 4.86 40.44 -14.37
CA ALA A 70 6.20 40.11 -14.87
C ALA A 70 6.95 41.31 -15.47
N ALA A 71 6.24 42.29 -16.06
CA ALA A 71 6.79 43.55 -16.54
C ALA A 71 7.31 44.43 -15.40
N ASP A 72 6.58 44.50 -14.28
CA ASP A 72 7.00 45.21 -13.07
C ASP A 72 8.27 44.62 -12.44
N PHE A 73 8.57 43.34 -12.72
CA PHE A 73 9.72 42.62 -12.17
C PHE A 73 10.99 42.68 -13.02
N GLY A 74 10.95 43.14 -14.28
CA GLY A 74 12.14 43.42 -15.11
C GLY A 74 13.35 42.50 -14.89
N SER A 75 14.49 43.07 -14.48
CA SER A 75 15.72 42.33 -14.13
C SER A 75 15.62 41.51 -12.83
N ALA A 76 14.74 41.90 -11.90
CA ALA A 76 14.48 41.16 -10.66
C ALA A 76 13.85 39.78 -10.93
N ALA A 77 13.17 39.60 -12.07
CA ALA A 77 12.61 38.32 -12.48
C ALA A 77 13.69 37.25 -12.72
N ARG A 78 14.81 37.60 -13.37
CA ARG A 78 15.95 36.68 -13.58
C ARG A 78 16.62 36.32 -12.25
N THR A 79 16.83 37.32 -11.40
CA THR A 79 17.39 37.12 -10.06
C THR A 79 16.50 36.23 -9.20
N ALA A 80 15.18 36.41 -9.27
CA ALA A 80 14.22 35.56 -8.58
C ALA A 80 14.26 34.11 -9.08
N VAL A 81 14.28 33.89 -10.40
CA VAL A 81 14.40 32.53 -10.98
C VAL A 81 15.70 31.86 -10.55
N ALA A 82 16.82 32.60 -10.55
CA ALA A 82 18.11 32.10 -10.08
C ALA A 82 18.08 31.73 -8.58
N ALA A 83 17.48 32.59 -7.75
CA ALA A 83 17.30 32.35 -6.32
C ALA A 83 16.43 31.11 -6.06
N VAL A 84 15.33 30.95 -6.80
CA VAL A 84 14.45 29.76 -6.70
C VAL A 84 15.19 28.50 -7.11
N SER A 85 15.97 28.53 -8.20
CA SER A 85 16.78 27.39 -8.64
C SER A 85 17.74 26.91 -7.55
N SER A 86 18.48 27.84 -6.94
CA SER A 86 19.39 27.55 -5.82
C SER A 86 18.65 27.02 -4.59
N ALA A 87 17.54 27.67 -4.21
CA ALA A 87 16.72 27.25 -3.07
C ALA A 87 16.12 25.84 -3.24
N MET A 88 15.68 25.48 -4.46
CA MET A 88 15.15 24.15 -4.75
C MET A 88 16.21 23.06 -4.61
N LEU A 89 17.46 23.33 -5.00
CA LEU A 89 18.57 22.39 -4.79
C LEU A 89 18.75 22.08 -3.30
N THR A 90 18.71 23.11 -2.45
CA THR A 90 18.76 22.93 -0.99
C THR A 90 17.55 22.16 -0.46
N PHE A 91 16.33 22.48 -0.91
CA PHE A 91 15.11 21.78 -0.49
C PHE A 91 15.11 20.29 -0.88
N ILE A 92 15.62 19.95 -2.06
CA ILE A 92 15.78 18.55 -2.47
C ILE A 92 16.70 17.82 -1.50
N GLY A 93 17.83 18.43 -1.13
CA GLY A 93 18.75 17.88 -0.13
C GLY A 93 18.10 17.69 1.24
N VAL A 94 17.37 18.70 1.73
CA VAL A 94 16.65 18.64 3.01
C VAL A 94 15.59 17.53 3.01
N VAL A 95 14.77 17.43 1.97
CA VAL A 95 13.74 16.40 1.85
C VAL A 95 14.36 15.01 1.80
N PHE A 96 15.45 14.82 1.05
CA PHE A 96 16.17 13.55 1.00
C PHE A 96 16.73 13.17 2.37
N SER A 97 17.36 14.10 3.08
CA SER A 97 17.88 13.89 4.44
C SER A 97 16.76 13.52 5.44
N ILE A 98 15.65 14.27 5.44
CA ILE A 98 14.50 13.96 6.30
C ILE A 98 13.91 12.58 5.94
N THR A 99 13.81 12.25 4.65
CA THR A 99 13.30 10.93 4.19
C THR A 99 14.21 9.82 4.70
N LEU A 100 15.52 9.99 4.59
CA LEU A 100 16.50 8.99 5.02
C LEU A 100 16.46 8.79 6.53
N VAL A 101 16.43 9.87 7.31
CA VAL A 101 16.29 9.80 8.78
C VAL A 101 14.97 9.14 9.17
N ALA A 102 13.86 9.50 8.52
CA ALA A 102 12.56 8.87 8.78
C ALA A 102 12.58 7.37 8.46
N LEU A 103 13.25 6.96 7.37
CA LEU A 103 13.40 5.55 6.98
C LEU A 103 14.25 4.78 8.00
N GLN A 104 15.35 5.37 8.48
CA GLN A 104 16.21 4.80 9.52
C GLN A 104 15.45 4.61 10.84
N MET A 105 14.71 5.63 11.27
CA MET A 105 13.88 5.54 12.49
C MET A 105 12.77 4.49 12.34
N ALA A 106 12.14 4.43 11.16
CA ALA A 106 11.11 3.44 10.86
C ALA A 106 11.67 2.01 10.89
N ALA A 107 12.85 1.78 10.31
CA ALA A 107 13.51 0.47 10.34
C ALA A 107 13.92 0.06 11.77
N GLY A 108 14.27 1.02 12.64
CA GLY A 108 14.61 0.75 14.03
C GLY A 108 13.40 0.49 14.93
N ARG A 109 12.30 1.23 14.73
CA ARG A 109 11.10 1.18 15.58
C ARG A 109 9.99 0.27 15.09
N PHE A 110 9.99 -0.09 13.80
CA PHE A 110 8.96 -0.95 13.20
C PHE A 110 9.56 -2.22 12.60
N SER A 111 8.69 -3.20 12.31
CA SER A 111 9.06 -4.35 11.49
C SER A 111 9.42 -3.89 10.06
N PRO A 112 10.43 -4.49 9.41
CA PRO A 112 10.76 -4.22 8.01
C PRO A 112 9.55 -4.27 7.08
N ARG A 113 8.54 -5.09 7.41
CA ARG A 113 7.29 -5.24 6.65
C ARG A 113 6.42 -3.98 6.62
N VAL A 114 6.63 -3.05 7.55
CA VAL A 114 5.91 -1.78 7.68
C VAL A 114 6.62 -0.65 6.92
N LEU A 115 7.92 -0.80 6.65
CA LEU A 115 8.74 0.20 5.96
C LEU A 115 8.23 0.53 4.55
N ARG A 116 7.57 -0.43 3.89
CA ARG A 116 6.94 -0.22 2.58
C ARG A 116 5.95 0.94 2.57
N ILE A 117 5.24 1.19 3.68
CA ILE A 117 4.27 2.29 3.81
C ILE A 117 4.96 3.66 3.60
N TYR A 118 6.22 3.78 4.01
CA TYR A 118 7.02 4.98 3.81
C TYR A 118 7.42 5.15 2.33
N VAL A 119 7.94 4.08 1.73
CA VAL A 119 8.39 4.09 0.32
C VAL A 119 7.22 4.31 -0.64
N GLU A 120 6.03 3.84 -0.30
CA GLU A 120 4.82 4.00 -1.11
C GLU A 120 4.05 5.30 -0.84
N SER A 121 4.57 6.17 0.04
CA SER A 121 3.96 7.46 0.33
C SER A 121 3.80 8.31 -0.93
N ARG A 122 2.54 8.54 -1.34
CA ARG A 122 2.21 9.40 -2.49
C ARG A 122 2.64 10.84 -2.26
N VAL A 123 2.53 11.33 -1.03
CA VAL A 123 2.96 12.69 -0.65
C VAL A 123 4.45 12.85 -0.91
N THR A 124 5.28 11.92 -0.44
CA THR A 124 6.74 11.96 -0.66
C THR A 124 7.08 11.94 -2.15
N LYS A 125 6.45 11.05 -2.92
CA LYS A 125 6.65 10.95 -4.38
C LYS A 125 6.26 12.25 -5.11
N LEU A 126 5.11 12.83 -4.78
CA LEU A 126 4.61 14.05 -5.39
C LEU A 126 5.45 15.27 -5.01
N THR A 127 5.84 15.41 -3.74
CA THR A 127 6.70 16.51 -3.28
C THR A 127 8.06 16.43 -3.98
N LEU A 128 8.72 15.26 -3.96
CA LEU A 128 10.04 15.09 -4.60
C LEU A 128 9.95 15.31 -6.13
N GLY A 129 8.91 14.78 -6.78
CA GLY A 129 8.66 15.01 -8.21
C GLY A 129 8.42 16.48 -8.55
N THR A 130 7.67 17.20 -7.72
CA THR A 130 7.40 18.64 -7.94
C THR A 130 8.66 19.48 -7.70
N PHE A 131 9.48 19.15 -6.71
CA PHE A 131 10.72 19.88 -6.44
C PHE A 131 11.74 19.70 -7.56
N LEU A 132 11.91 18.46 -8.03
CA LEU A 132 12.76 18.15 -9.17
C LEU A 132 12.24 18.78 -10.47
N CYS A 133 10.92 18.78 -10.67
CA CYS A 133 10.28 19.49 -11.77
C CYS A 133 10.58 20.98 -11.73
N THR A 134 10.36 21.63 -10.59
CA THR A 134 10.60 23.06 -10.38
C THR A 134 12.07 23.40 -10.60
N PHE A 135 12.98 22.61 -10.04
CA PHE A 135 14.42 22.80 -10.18
C PHE A 135 14.90 22.72 -11.64
N LEU A 136 14.53 21.66 -12.39
CA LEU A 136 14.93 21.58 -13.80
C LEU A 136 14.23 22.62 -14.67
N TYR A 137 12.98 22.95 -14.35
CA TYR A 137 12.28 24.04 -15.02
C TYR A 137 13.04 25.36 -14.86
N THR A 138 13.37 25.76 -13.63
CA THR A 138 14.08 27.03 -13.38
C THR A 138 15.50 27.02 -13.93
N LEU A 139 16.22 25.91 -13.88
CA LEU A 139 17.55 25.79 -14.49
C LEU A 139 17.50 25.96 -16.01
N ARG A 140 16.51 25.36 -16.68
CA ARG A 140 16.38 25.49 -18.12
C ARG A 140 15.97 26.91 -18.52
N VAL A 141 15.01 27.52 -17.81
CA VAL A 141 14.64 28.93 -18.02
C VAL A 141 15.87 29.83 -17.81
N GLN A 142 16.66 29.59 -16.75
CA GLN A 142 17.89 30.35 -16.50
C GLN A 142 18.93 30.17 -17.62
N LYS A 143 19.07 28.96 -18.18
CA LYS A 143 19.98 28.71 -19.30
C LYS A 143 19.60 29.53 -20.54
N GLU A 144 18.33 29.54 -20.91
CA GLU A 144 17.85 30.19 -22.15
C GLU A 144 17.85 31.73 -22.03
N TYR A 145 17.53 32.28 -20.85
CA TYR A 145 17.46 33.73 -20.63
C TYR A 145 18.70 34.34 -19.96
N GLY A 146 19.62 33.51 -19.47
CA GLY A 146 20.86 33.93 -18.79
C GLY A 146 22.02 34.21 -19.74
N SER A 147 21.92 33.86 -21.03
CA SER A 147 23.00 34.08 -22.02
C SER A 147 22.85 35.37 -22.84
N ALA A 148 21.82 36.20 -22.58
CA ALA A 148 21.70 37.51 -23.21
C ALA A 148 22.74 38.46 -22.59
N GLY A 149 23.88 38.61 -23.27
CA GLY A 149 24.99 39.47 -22.86
C GLY A 149 24.59 40.93 -22.67
N GLU A 150 25.45 41.68 -21.98
CA GLU A 150 25.28 43.07 -21.50
C GLU A 150 25.02 44.16 -22.58
N GLY A 151 24.57 43.80 -23.80
CA GLY A 151 24.35 44.75 -24.89
C GLY A 151 23.17 44.45 -25.83
N SER A 152 22.34 43.43 -25.57
CA SER A 152 21.11 43.17 -26.33
C SER A 152 19.89 43.32 -25.43
N ASP A 153 18.78 43.86 -25.96
CA ASP A 153 17.50 44.02 -25.26
C ASP A 153 17.23 42.84 -24.32
N VAL A 154 17.14 43.16 -23.03
CA VAL A 154 16.96 42.17 -21.96
C VAL A 154 15.59 41.53 -22.15
N VAL A 155 15.52 40.42 -22.89
CA VAL A 155 14.28 39.66 -23.04
C VAL A 155 13.94 39.07 -21.67
N VAL A 156 12.90 39.60 -21.03
CA VAL A 156 12.40 39.14 -19.73
C VAL A 156 11.34 38.06 -19.99
N PRO A 157 11.51 36.83 -19.47
CA PRO A 157 10.55 35.76 -19.68
C PRO A 157 9.29 35.95 -18.83
N TYR A 158 8.23 36.53 -19.41
CA TYR A 158 7.02 36.86 -18.67
C TYR A 158 6.29 35.62 -18.13
N LEU A 159 6.07 34.61 -18.98
CA LEU A 159 5.45 33.35 -18.58
C LEU A 159 6.42 32.52 -17.74
N GLY A 160 7.70 32.49 -18.13
CA GLY A 160 8.76 31.80 -17.43
C GLY A 160 8.82 32.14 -15.94
N SER A 161 8.88 33.44 -15.62
CA SER A 161 8.98 33.95 -14.26
C SER A 161 7.67 33.83 -13.48
N SER A 162 6.52 34.09 -14.10
CA SER A 162 5.21 33.93 -13.44
C SER A 162 4.98 32.48 -12.99
N LEU A 163 5.27 31.52 -13.86
CA LEU A 163 5.13 30.10 -13.54
C LEU A 163 6.16 29.63 -12.50
N THR A 164 7.36 30.21 -12.50
CA THR A 164 8.36 29.99 -11.44
C THR A 164 7.82 30.36 -10.06
N MET A 165 7.17 31.53 -9.94
CA MET A 165 6.57 31.95 -8.67
C MET A 165 5.43 30.99 -8.25
N GLY A 166 4.60 30.56 -9.20
CA GLY A 166 3.56 29.55 -8.94
C GLY A 166 4.14 28.22 -8.44
N PHE A 167 5.21 27.74 -9.06
CA PHE A 167 5.90 26.52 -8.64
C PHE A 167 6.62 26.65 -7.31
N LEU A 168 7.14 27.83 -6.98
CA LEU A 168 7.70 28.10 -5.66
C LEU A 168 6.62 27.98 -4.57
N LEU A 169 5.46 28.63 -4.76
CA LEU A 169 4.35 28.58 -3.81
C LEU A 169 3.81 27.16 -3.65
N LEU A 170 3.64 26.43 -4.76
CA LEU A 170 3.23 25.02 -4.75
C LEU A 170 4.26 24.16 -4.01
N SER A 171 5.56 24.39 -4.25
CA SER A 171 6.64 23.64 -3.60
C SER A 171 6.66 23.90 -2.09
N LEU A 172 6.45 25.15 -1.65
CA LEU A 172 6.36 25.49 -0.24
C LEU A 172 5.15 24.83 0.44
N ALA A 173 3.97 24.85 -0.20
CA ALA A 173 2.79 24.17 0.33
C ALA A 173 3.01 22.65 0.43
N LEU A 174 3.58 22.02 -0.60
CA LEU A 174 3.90 20.59 -0.61
C LEU A 174 4.99 20.24 0.41
N PHE A 175 5.92 21.15 0.70
CA PHE A 175 6.92 20.98 1.76
C PHE A 175 6.25 20.83 3.13
N VAL A 176 5.33 21.75 3.47
CA VAL A 176 4.59 21.69 4.75
C VAL A 176 3.79 20.40 4.86
N VAL A 177 3.08 20.01 3.79
CA VAL A 177 2.32 18.74 3.75
C VAL A 177 3.25 17.53 3.90
N TYR A 178 4.43 17.57 3.28
CA TYR A 178 5.44 16.52 3.39
C TYR A 178 5.98 16.37 4.80
N VAL A 179 6.34 17.47 5.46
CA VAL A 179 6.83 17.46 6.84
C VAL A 179 5.76 16.89 7.77
N HIS A 180 4.52 17.38 7.67
CA HIS A 180 3.39 16.86 8.45
C HIS A 180 3.13 15.37 8.20
N SER A 181 3.17 14.93 6.94
CA SER A 181 3.01 13.52 6.59
C SER A 181 4.11 12.65 7.18
N THR A 182 5.35 13.12 7.16
CA THR A 182 6.52 12.39 7.69
C THR A 182 6.43 12.26 9.21
N ILE A 183 6.10 13.35 9.92
CA ILE A 183 5.93 13.35 11.38
C ILE A 183 4.82 12.38 11.81
N ARG A 184 3.69 12.35 11.09
CA ARG A 184 2.60 11.41 11.39
C ARG A 184 3.00 9.96 11.22
N LEU A 185 3.74 9.64 10.15
CA LEU A 185 4.22 8.27 9.92
C LEU A 185 5.15 7.78 11.03
N MET A 186 5.88 8.67 11.71
CA MET A 186 6.71 8.32 12.86
C MET A 186 5.91 7.91 14.11
N ARG A 187 4.62 8.22 14.18
CA ARG A 187 3.75 7.79 15.29
C ARG A 187 3.26 6.36 15.03
N VAL A 188 3.69 5.42 15.87
CA VAL A 188 3.36 4.00 15.72
C VAL A 188 1.85 3.75 15.61
N THR A 189 1.05 4.46 16.43
CA THR A 189 -0.41 4.34 16.43
C THR A 189 -1.03 4.71 15.08
N TYR A 190 -0.51 5.74 14.40
CA TYR A 190 -0.98 6.13 13.08
C TYR A 190 -0.69 5.04 12.03
N VAL A 191 0.47 4.39 12.13
CA VAL A 191 0.87 3.30 11.25
C VAL A 191 -0.01 2.07 11.48
N MET A 192 -0.26 1.70 12.74
CA MET A 192 -1.19 0.62 13.10
C MET A 192 -2.60 0.88 12.56
N ASP A 193 -3.11 2.11 12.73
CA ASP A 193 -4.42 2.50 12.20
C ASP A 193 -4.47 2.40 10.68
N ARG A 194 -3.41 2.83 9.99
CA ARG A 194 -3.33 2.71 8.54
C ARG A 194 -3.36 1.24 8.10
N VAL A 195 -2.58 0.36 8.72
CA VAL A 195 -2.57 -1.08 8.44
C VAL A 195 -3.96 -1.68 8.68
N CYS A 196 -4.60 -1.35 9.80
CA CYS A 196 -5.94 -1.80 10.14
C CYS A 196 -6.97 -1.35 9.09
N GLN A 197 -6.96 -0.06 8.70
CA GLN A 197 -7.91 0.49 7.73
C GLN A 197 -7.69 -0.02 6.30
N GLU A 198 -6.45 -0.30 5.89
CA GLU A 198 -6.15 -0.96 4.62
C GLU A 198 -6.67 -2.41 4.63
N SER A 199 -6.48 -3.13 5.74
CA SER A 199 -6.94 -4.52 5.90
C SER A 199 -8.47 -4.62 5.98
N LEU A 200 -9.15 -3.72 6.68
CA LEU A 200 -10.61 -3.65 6.73
C LEU A 200 -11.22 -3.32 5.36
N ARG A 201 -10.55 -2.49 4.55
CA ARG A 201 -10.97 -2.26 3.16
C ARG A 201 -10.88 -3.55 2.35
N LEU A 202 -9.76 -4.28 2.44
CA LEU A 202 -9.62 -5.56 1.78
C LEU A 202 -10.69 -6.57 2.23
N ILE A 203 -10.97 -6.68 3.54
CA ILE A 203 -11.99 -7.58 4.09
C ILE A 203 -13.38 -7.25 3.52
N ARG A 204 -13.73 -5.96 3.43
CA ARG A 204 -15.00 -5.52 2.85
C ARG A 204 -15.10 -5.80 1.35
N ASP A 205 -14.03 -5.49 0.60
CA ASP A 205 -13.98 -5.72 -0.85
C ASP A 205 -14.00 -7.22 -1.19
N SER A 206 -13.51 -8.04 -0.26
CA SER A 206 -13.49 -9.51 -0.32
C SER A 206 -14.84 -10.17 -0.04
N ALA A 207 -15.81 -9.46 0.54
CA ALA A 207 -17.09 -10.00 0.99
C ALA A 207 -18.16 -10.14 -0.12
N GLY A 208 -17.75 -10.03 -1.39
CA GLY A 208 -18.67 -10.07 -2.54
C GLY A 208 -19.37 -11.42 -2.76
N PRO A 209 -20.47 -11.45 -3.55
CA PRO A 209 -21.29 -12.65 -3.81
C PRO A 209 -20.52 -13.83 -4.45
N ALA A 210 -19.34 -13.55 -5.01
CA ALA A 210 -18.44 -14.56 -5.58
C ALA A 210 -17.77 -15.46 -4.53
N ARG A 211 -17.94 -15.22 -3.22
CA ARG A 211 -17.43 -16.06 -2.12
C ARG A 211 -18.57 -16.64 -1.27
N ALA A 212 -19.68 -17.03 -1.87
CA ALA A 212 -20.74 -17.71 -1.13
C ALA A 212 -20.20 -18.94 -0.38
N ALA A 213 -20.57 -19.07 0.90
CA ALA A 213 -20.27 -20.25 1.70
C ALA A 213 -20.80 -21.51 0.99
N ALA A 214 -20.23 -22.66 1.32
CA ALA A 214 -20.49 -23.98 0.73
C ALA A 214 -21.92 -24.52 0.99
N GLY A 215 -22.95 -23.71 0.78
CA GLY A 215 -24.33 -24.14 0.74
C GLY A 215 -24.58 -24.95 -0.52
N ASP A 216 -24.87 -26.23 -0.32
CA ASP A 216 -25.47 -27.21 -1.25
C ASP A 216 -24.69 -27.58 -2.54
N ALA A 217 -23.61 -26.88 -2.86
CA ALA A 217 -22.61 -27.38 -3.81
C ALA A 217 -21.72 -28.41 -3.13
N GLY A 218 -22.33 -29.56 -2.80
CA GLY A 218 -21.68 -30.70 -2.17
C GLY A 218 -20.42 -31.13 -2.92
N GLU A 219 -19.50 -31.72 -2.16
CA GLU A 219 -18.55 -32.83 -2.42
C GLU A 219 -18.00 -33.11 -3.84
N ARG A 220 -18.68 -32.75 -4.93
CA ARG A 220 -18.21 -32.87 -6.32
C ARG A 220 -17.00 -31.99 -6.65
N GLY A 221 -16.76 -30.92 -5.89
CA GLY A 221 -15.53 -30.12 -5.96
C GLY A 221 -14.42 -30.59 -5.01
N ALA A 222 -14.63 -31.69 -4.28
CA ALA A 222 -13.69 -32.17 -3.27
C ALA A 222 -12.78 -33.30 -3.76
N ASP A 223 -12.86 -33.71 -5.03
CA ASP A 223 -12.04 -34.81 -5.54
C ASP A 223 -10.56 -34.39 -5.68
N PRO A 224 -9.63 -34.99 -4.90
CA PRO A 224 -8.20 -34.74 -5.03
C PRO A 224 -7.57 -35.36 -6.30
N GLY A 225 -8.33 -36.10 -7.12
CA GLY A 225 -7.87 -36.82 -8.32
C GLY A 225 -7.53 -35.99 -9.58
N GLY A 226 -7.45 -34.65 -9.48
CA GLY A 226 -7.13 -33.79 -10.61
C GLY A 226 -5.65 -33.80 -11.02
N THR A 227 -5.38 -33.50 -12.29
CA THR A 227 -4.01 -33.37 -12.81
C THR A 227 -3.38 -32.08 -12.25
N THR A 228 -2.16 -32.18 -11.72
CA THR A 228 -1.36 -31.02 -11.32
C THR A 228 -0.82 -30.34 -12.58
N VAL A 229 -1.06 -29.03 -12.72
CA VAL A 229 -0.67 -28.23 -13.88
C VAL A 229 -0.05 -26.91 -13.41
N GLY A 230 0.87 -26.37 -14.20
CA GLY A 230 1.55 -25.13 -13.90
C GLY A 230 2.65 -25.32 -12.86
N HIS A 231 3.88 -25.07 -13.29
CA HIS A 231 5.03 -24.98 -12.40
C HIS A 231 5.56 -23.57 -12.31
N VAL A 232 6.00 -23.19 -11.11
CA VAL A 232 6.74 -21.94 -10.92
C VAL A 232 8.15 -22.10 -11.48
N TRP A 233 8.56 -21.21 -12.37
CA TRP A 233 9.93 -21.20 -12.90
C TRP A 233 10.87 -20.24 -12.18
N ARG A 234 10.31 -19.25 -11.48
CA ARG A 234 11.08 -18.25 -10.74
C ARG A 234 10.55 -18.15 -9.31
N PRO A 235 11.42 -18.20 -8.30
CA PRO A 235 10.98 -18.11 -6.93
C PRO A 235 10.35 -16.75 -6.63
N GLY A 236 9.39 -16.72 -5.72
CA GLY A 236 8.75 -15.48 -5.28
C GLY A 236 7.50 -15.70 -4.47
N VAL A 237 7.05 -14.63 -3.80
CA VAL A 237 5.80 -14.60 -3.03
C VAL A 237 4.62 -14.41 -3.96
N LEU A 238 3.58 -15.23 -3.81
CA LEU A 238 2.31 -15.02 -4.50
C LEU A 238 1.60 -13.78 -3.95
N GLN A 239 1.55 -12.70 -4.73
CA GLN A 239 1.00 -11.41 -4.29
C GLN A 239 -0.47 -11.23 -4.69
N ALA A 240 -0.86 -11.74 -5.86
CA ALA A 240 -2.21 -11.61 -6.37
C ALA A 240 -2.58 -12.70 -7.40
N VAL A 241 -3.88 -12.94 -7.51
CA VAL A 241 -4.52 -13.87 -8.45
C VAL A 241 -5.62 -13.12 -9.23
N ASP A 242 -5.58 -13.23 -10.56
CA ASP A 242 -6.63 -12.73 -11.45
C ASP A 242 -7.77 -13.74 -11.51
N VAL A 243 -8.62 -13.72 -10.48
CA VAL A 243 -9.79 -14.61 -10.34
C VAL A 243 -10.71 -14.57 -11.58
N PRO A 244 -11.12 -13.40 -12.11
CA PRO A 244 -11.95 -13.34 -13.31
C PRO A 244 -11.31 -14.03 -14.52
N ARG A 245 -9.99 -13.90 -14.70
CA ARG A 245 -9.27 -14.57 -15.78
C ARG A 245 -9.28 -16.08 -15.63
N LEU A 246 -9.04 -16.60 -14.42
CA LEU A 246 -9.06 -18.04 -14.15
C LEU A 246 -10.47 -18.61 -14.32
N VAL A 247 -11.50 -17.94 -13.84
CA VAL A 247 -12.91 -18.35 -14.02
C VAL A 247 -13.27 -18.40 -15.51
N ALA A 248 -12.88 -17.39 -16.29
CA ALA A 248 -13.15 -17.35 -17.72
C ALA A 248 -12.40 -18.45 -18.50
N LEU A 249 -11.16 -18.73 -18.12
CA LEU A 249 -10.37 -19.84 -18.69
C LEU A 249 -11.04 -21.18 -18.39
N ALA A 250 -11.41 -21.39 -17.13
CA ALA A 250 -12.06 -22.61 -16.67
C ALA A 250 -13.44 -22.84 -17.29
N ALA A 251 -14.22 -21.77 -17.48
CA ALA A 251 -15.51 -21.84 -18.15
C ALA A 251 -15.38 -22.20 -19.64
N ARG A 252 -14.38 -21.62 -20.34
CA ARG A 252 -14.13 -21.91 -21.76
C ARG A 252 -13.86 -23.39 -22.01
N ASP A 253 -13.07 -24.00 -21.13
CA ASP A 253 -12.55 -25.35 -21.31
C ASP A 253 -13.31 -26.41 -20.48
N GLY A 254 -14.43 -26.01 -19.85
CA GLY A 254 -15.31 -26.92 -19.12
C GLY A 254 -14.68 -27.54 -17.87
N LEU A 255 -13.72 -26.87 -17.24
CA LEU A 255 -12.92 -27.42 -16.14
C LEU A 255 -13.14 -26.69 -14.80
N VAL A 256 -12.62 -27.29 -13.73
CA VAL A 256 -12.52 -26.67 -12.40
C VAL A 256 -11.05 -26.54 -12.03
N VAL A 257 -10.63 -25.32 -11.70
CA VAL A 257 -9.27 -25.01 -11.25
C VAL A 257 -9.23 -24.96 -9.73
N HIS A 258 -8.32 -25.69 -9.11
CA HIS A 258 -7.98 -25.57 -7.71
C HIS A 258 -6.64 -24.85 -7.60
N LEU A 259 -6.65 -23.67 -6.99
CA LEU A 259 -5.40 -22.98 -6.66
C LEU A 259 -4.76 -23.68 -5.46
N VAL A 260 -3.56 -24.23 -5.66
CA VAL A 260 -2.81 -24.94 -4.63
C VAL A 260 -2.16 -23.97 -3.63
N PRO A 261 -1.36 -22.97 -4.06
CA PRO A 261 -0.75 -22.02 -3.13
C PRO A 261 -1.75 -20.98 -2.64
N ARG A 262 -1.50 -20.44 -1.45
CA ARG A 262 -2.26 -19.32 -0.89
C ARG A 262 -1.56 -18.00 -1.22
N ILE A 263 -2.35 -16.93 -1.29
CA ILE A 263 -1.79 -15.58 -1.36
C ILE A 263 -0.92 -15.36 -0.12
N GLY A 264 0.31 -14.92 -0.34
CA GLY A 264 1.34 -14.75 0.67
C GLY A 264 2.35 -15.91 0.77
N ASP A 265 2.10 -17.05 0.13
CA ASP A 265 3.05 -18.18 0.12
C ASP A 265 4.28 -17.85 -0.73
N TYR A 266 5.45 -18.28 -0.26
CA TYR A 266 6.68 -18.24 -1.03
C TYR A 266 6.78 -19.48 -1.91
N LEU A 267 6.79 -19.28 -3.23
CA LEU A 267 6.84 -20.36 -4.20
C LEU A 267 8.28 -20.63 -4.61
N VAL A 268 8.68 -21.90 -4.50
CA VAL A 268 9.97 -22.39 -5.00
C VAL A 268 9.82 -22.88 -6.44
N PRO A 269 10.91 -22.94 -7.23
CA PRO A 269 10.87 -23.53 -8.55
C PRO A 269 10.25 -24.93 -8.53
N HIS A 270 9.46 -25.25 -9.54
CA HIS A 270 8.72 -26.51 -9.72
C HIS A 270 7.57 -26.75 -8.74
N ALA A 271 7.29 -25.82 -7.81
CA ALA A 271 6.11 -25.93 -6.95
C ALA A 271 4.82 -26.00 -7.77
N PRO A 272 3.85 -26.85 -7.38
CA PRO A 272 2.58 -26.99 -8.06
C PRO A 272 1.72 -25.74 -7.87
N LEU A 273 1.17 -25.20 -8.95
CA LEU A 273 0.32 -24.02 -8.91
C LEU A 273 -1.17 -24.37 -8.90
N PHE A 274 -1.55 -25.33 -9.72
CA PHE A 274 -2.96 -25.66 -9.94
C PHE A 274 -3.20 -27.15 -9.95
N ARG A 275 -4.39 -27.56 -9.52
CA ARG A 275 -4.96 -28.86 -9.81
C ARG A 275 -6.21 -28.68 -10.65
N VAL A 276 -6.35 -29.43 -11.72
CA VAL A 276 -7.44 -29.28 -12.69
C VAL A 276 -8.24 -30.57 -12.79
N THR A 277 -9.57 -30.46 -12.83
CA THR A 277 -10.50 -31.58 -13.05
C THR A 277 -11.46 -31.29 -14.21
N GLY A 278 -11.91 -32.35 -14.89
CA GLY A 278 -12.85 -32.28 -16.01
C GLY A 278 -12.16 -32.22 -17.39
N GLY A 279 -11.95 -31.01 -17.90
CA GLY A 279 -11.43 -30.76 -19.24
C GLY A 279 -9.90 -30.93 -19.40
N PRO A 280 -9.37 -30.74 -20.64
CA PRO A 280 -7.94 -30.79 -20.89
C PRO A 280 -7.20 -29.69 -20.09
N ALA A 281 -6.00 -30.03 -19.62
CA ALA A 281 -5.15 -29.10 -18.88
C ALA A 281 -4.85 -27.83 -19.71
N PRO A 282 -5.07 -26.62 -19.17
CA PRO A 282 -4.68 -25.38 -19.84
C PRO A 282 -3.16 -25.28 -20.01
N SER A 283 -2.71 -24.42 -20.92
CA SER A 283 -1.28 -24.15 -21.05
C SER A 283 -0.71 -23.51 -19.77
N ASP A 284 0.51 -23.89 -19.39
CA ASP A 284 1.24 -23.28 -18.26
C ASP A 284 1.32 -21.75 -18.39
N ALA A 285 1.48 -21.24 -19.61
CA ALA A 285 1.58 -19.81 -19.88
C ALA A 285 0.28 -19.06 -19.55
N ASP A 286 -0.89 -19.64 -19.85
CA ASP A 286 -2.18 -19.02 -19.56
C ASP A 286 -2.46 -18.96 -18.06
N LEU A 287 -2.11 -20.04 -17.35
CA LEU A 287 -2.24 -20.17 -15.90
C LEU A 287 -1.30 -19.20 -15.18
N GLN A 288 -0.02 -19.17 -15.57
CA GLN A 288 0.96 -18.24 -15.00
C GLN A 288 0.60 -16.78 -15.30
N ALA A 289 0.00 -16.50 -16.45
CA ALA A 289 -0.47 -15.15 -16.77
C ALA A 289 -1.64 -14.69 -15.90
N ALA A 290 -2.24 -15.55 -15.07
CA ALA A 290 -3.22 -15.14 -14.06
C ALA A 290 -2.61 -14.89 -12.67
N LEU A 291 -1.34 -15.25 -12.45
CA LEU A 291 -0.66 -15.05 -11.17
C LEU A 291 0.25 -13.81 -11.21
N GLU A 292 0.44 -13.20 -10.05
CA GLU A 292 1.43 -12.15 -9.83
C GLU A 292 2.36 -12.55 -8.69
N LEU A 293 3.64 -12.76 -9.03
CA LEU A 293 4.71 -13.04 -8.07
C LEU A 293 5.55 -11.80 -7.81
N GLY A 294 6.04 -11.65 -6.59
CA GLY A 294 6.99 -10.61 -6.23
C GLY A 294 7.97 -11.03 -5.14
N VAL A 295 8.89 -10.13 -4.79
CA VAL A 295 9.96 -10.42 -3.82
C VAL A 295 9.43 -10.47 -2.39
N GLU A 296 8.42 -9.64 -2.10
CA GLU A 296 7.85 -9.48 -0.76
C GLU A 296 6.33 -9.70 -0.78
N ARG A 297 5.76 -9.97 0.39
CA ARG A 297 4.32 -10.09 0.59
C ARG A 297 3.63 -8.71 0.52
N THR A 298 2.36 -8.68 0.10
CA THR A 298 1.60 -7.43 -0.05
C THR A 298 0.21 -7.52 0.56
N THR A 299 -0.35 -6.38 0.98
CA THR A 299 -1.72 -6.26 1.51
C THR A 299 -2.80 -6.24 0.43
N GLU A 300 -2.46 -6.41 -0.86
CA GLU A 300 -3.43 -6.17 -1.95
C GLU A 300 -4.57 -7.19 -2.00
N GLN A 301 -4.28 -8.45 -1.73
CA GLN A 301 -5.28 -9.53 -1.70
C GLN A 301 -5.11 -10.47 -0.49
N ASP A 302 -4.21 -10.13 0.42
CA ASP A 302 -3.84 -10.98 1.53
C ASP A 302 -4.55 -10.61 2.84
N LEU A 303 -5.53 -11.43 3.23
CA LEU A 303 -6.34 -11.21 4.43
C LEU A 303 -5.55 -11.33 5.74
N ALA A 304 -4.44 -12.09 5.75
CA ALA A 304 -3.69 -12.37 6.97
C ALA A 304 -2.52 -11.39 7.16
N PHE A 305 -2.05 -10.74 6.10
CA PHE A 305 -0.84 -9.91 6.16
C PHE A 305 -0.98 -8.70 7.09
N GLY A 306 -2.16 -8.07 7.15
CA GLY A 306 -2.42 -6.97 8.09
C GLY A 306 -2.31 -7.40 9.56
N ILE A 307 -2.86 -8.57 9.91
CA ILE A 307 -2.71 -9.16 11.25
C ILE A 307 -1.23 -9.44 11.53
N ARG A 308 -0.51 -10.03 10.58
CA ARG A 308 0.93 -10.30 10.72
C ARG A 308 1.74 -9.03 10.97
N GLN A 309 1.46 -7.93 10.27
CA GLN A 309 2.15 -6.66 10.48
C GLN A 309 1.87 -6.09 11.87
N LEU A 310 0.63 -6.18 12.36
CA LEU A 310 0.30 -5.73 13.71
C LEU A 310 0.92 -6.62 14.79
N ALA A 311 0.90 -7.94 14.60
CA ALA A 311 1.56 -8.91 15.48
C ALA A 311 3.06 -8.66 15.55
N ASP A 312 3.73 -8.36 14.43
CA ASP A 312 5.15 -7.97 14.45
C ASP A 312 5.41 -6.73 15.31
N ILE A 313 4.55 -5.71 15.20
CA ILE A 313 4.71 -4.48 15.99
C ILE A 313 4.52 -4.79 17.48
N ALA A 314 3.53 -5.63 17.82
CA ALA A 314 3.32 -6.08 19.19
C ALA A 314 4.52 -6.88 19.73
N SER A 315 4.96 -7.91 19.01
CA SER A 315 6.12 -8.74 19.37
C SER A 315 7.40 -7.91 19.52
N ARG A 316 7.60 -6.92 18.64
CA ARG A 316 8.75 -6.00 18.74
C ARG A 316 8.65 -5.10 19.96
N ALA A 317 7.47 -4.55 20.25
CA ALA A 317 7.25 -3.73 21.44
C ALA A 317 7.47 -4.53 22.73
N LEU A 318 7.10 -5.81 22.75
CA LEU A 318 7.31 -6.73 23.88
C LEU A 318 8.73 -7.31 23.97
N SER A 319 9.58 -7.07 22.98
CA SER A 319 10.94 -7.59 23.01
C SER A 319 11.75 -6.99 24.17
N PRO A 320 12.71 -7.73 24.76
CA PRO A 320 13.51 -7.23 25.89
C PRO A 320 14.23 -5.90 25.64
N ALA A 321 14.52 -5.58 24.37
CA ALA A 321 15.19 -4.34 23.99
C ALA A 321 14.28 -3.10 23.99
N VAL A 322 12.96 -3.28 23.89
CA VAL A 322 11.99 -2.18 23.82
C VAL A 322 11.13 -2.13 25.09
N ASN A 323 10.55 -3.27 25.48
CA ASN A 323 9.74 -3.45 26.68
C ASN A 323 8.62 -2.39 26.84
N ASP A 324 7.83 -2.18 25.78
CA ASP A 324 6.70 -1.25 25.73
C ASP A 324 5.36 -2.00 25.61
N PRO A 325 4.78 -2.44 26.73
CA PRO A 325 3.50 -3.16 26.74
C PRO A 325 2.32 -2.29 26.28
N THR A 326 2.39 -0.97 26.40
CA THR A 326 1.31 -0.07 25.97
C THR A 326 1.19 -0.06 24.45
N THR A 327 2.32 -0.01 23.73
CA THR A 327 2.30 -0.15 22.27
C THR A 327 1.78 -1.53 21.84
N ALA A 328 2.12 -2.61 22.56
CA ALA A 328 1.61 -3.94 22.27
C ALA A 328 0.09 -4.05 22.45
N VAL A 329 -0.46 -3.45 23.50
CA VAL A 329 -1.91 -3.32 23.72
C VAL A 329 -2.58 -2.58 22.55
N GLN A 330 -2.00 -1.47 22.10
CA GLN A 330 -2.56 -0.72 20.96
C GLN A 330 -2.55 -1.53 19.66
N ALA A 331 -1.53 -2.35 19.41
CA ALA A 331 -1.51 -3.29 18.30
C ALA A 331 -2.63 -4.34 18.45
N LEU A 332 -2.78 -4.89 19.65
CA LEU A 332 -3.79 -5.90 19.98
C LEU A 332 -5.22 -5.37 19.79
N ASP A 333 -5.48 -4.09 20.07
CA ASP A 333 -6.76 -3.45 19.74
C ASP A 333 -7.09 -3.57 18.25
N ARG A 334 -6.11 -3.27 17.38
CA ARG A 334 -6.30 -3.33 15.92
C ARG A 334 -6.40 -4.79 15.45
N ILE A 335 -5.66 -5.71 16.06
CA ILE A 335 -5.80 -7.15 15.80
C ILE A 335 -7.22 -7.62 16.13
N GLN A 336 -7.76 -7.24 17.29
CA GLN A 336 -9.15 -7.56 17.68
C GLN A 336 -10.15 -7.03 16.66
N VAL A 337 -9.99 -5.79 16.18
CA VAL A 337 -10.86 -5.22 15.15
C VAL A 337 -10.85 -6.07 13.87
N LEU A 338 -9.67 -6.48 13.39
CA LEU A 338 -9.56 -7.32 12.19
C LEU A 338 -10.14 -8.72 12.39
N LEU A 339 -9.84 -9.36 13.53
CA LEU A 339 -10.39 -10.69 13.86
C LEU A 339 -11.92 -10.65 13.97
N THR A 340 -12.48 -9.62 14.60
CA THR A 340 -13.93 -9.44 14.69
C THR A 340 -14.57 -9.29 13.32
N ALA A 341 -13.93 -8.54 12.41
CA ALA A 341 -14.42 -8.40 11.03
C ALA A 341 -14.33 -9.71 10.24
N LEU A 342 -13.25 -10.48 10.41
CA LEU A 342 -13.01 -11.77 9.76
C LEU A 342 -13.89 -12.89 10.30
N ALA A 343 -14.33 -12.81 11.55
CA ALA A 343 -15.23 -13.79 12.19
C ALA A 343 -16.57 -13.97 11.44
N ARG A 344 -16.94 -13.05 10.56
CA ARG A 344 -18.18 -13.12 9.76
C ARG A 344 -17.94 -13.40 8.27
N GLN A 345 -16.68 -13.56 7.86
CA GLN A 345 -16.32 -13.76 6.46
C GLN A 345 -16.25 -15.25 6.11
N PRO A 346 -16.56 -15.66 4.87
CA PRO A 346 -16.27 -17.00 4.38
C PRO A 346 -14.74 -17.22 4.34
N LEU A 347 -14.25 -18.22 5.08
CA LEU A 347 -12.82 -18.52 5.27
C LEU A 347 -12.53 -19.99 4.90
N GLY A 348 -11.25 -20.35 4.80
CA GLY A 348 -10.80 -21.70 4.46
C GLY A 348 -10.90 -22.04 2.98
N ARG A 349 -12.09 -22.01 2.38
CA ARG A 349 -12.30 -22.23 0.94
C ARG A 349 -13.23 -21.19 0.33
N ALA A 350 -12.81 -20.62 -0.79
CA ALA A 350 -13.62 -19.75 -1.63
C ALA A 350 -13.95 -20.43 -2.95
N TYR A 351 -15.23 -20.38 -3.34
CA TYR A 351 -15.75 -20.98 -4.57
C TYR A 351 -16.21 -19.89 -5.53
N HIS A 352 -15.49 -19.74 -6.64
CA HIS A 352 -15.81 -18.76 -7.66
C HIS A 352 -16.57 -19.43 -8.80
N ARG A 353 -17.69 -18.82 -9.18
CA ARG A 353 -18.63 -19.34 -10.18
C ARG A 353 -18.60 -18.54 -11.48
N ASP A 354 -18.92 -19.19 -12.58
CA ASP A 354 -19.18 -18.52 -13.86
C ASP A 354 -20.58 -17.89 -13.92
N ALA A 355 -20.94 -17.36 -15.09
CA ALA A 355 -22.24 -16.73 -15.32
C ALA A 355 -23.42 -17.73 -15.24
N ASP A 356 -23.15 -19.02 -15.45
CA ASP A 356 -24.14 -20.10 -15.38
C ASP A 356 -24.25 -20.70 -13.96
N GLY A 357 -23.48 -20.16 -12.99
CA GLY A 357 -23.49 -20.58 -11.60
C GLY A 357 -22.63 -21.83 -11.31
N ALA A 358 -21.92 -22.37 -12.30
CA ALA A 358 -21.02 -23.50 -12.11
C ALA A 358 -19.72 -23.06 -11.42
N VAL A 359 -19.22 -23.85 -10.47
CA VAL A 359 -17.92 -23.58 -9.82
C VAL A 359 -16.79 -23.79 -10.83
N ARG A 360 -15.92 -22.79 -10.95
CA ARG A 360 -14.80 -22.78 -11.91
C ARG A 360 -13.44 -22.61 -11.26
N LEU A 361 -13.39 -21.95 -10.11
CA LEU A 361 -12.16 -21.79 -9.34
C LEU A 361 -12.43 -22.04 -7.86
N VAL A 362 -11.57 -22.84 -7.24
CA VAL A 362 -11.50 -23.05 -5.80
C VAL A 362 -10.19 -22.46 -5.28
N GLU A 363 -10.30 -21.47 -4.40
CA GLU A 363 -9.18 -20.80 -3.74
C GLU A 363 -9.12 -21.25 -2.27
N THR A 364 -7.91 -21.56 -1.78
CA THR A 364 -7.69 -21.83 -0.35
C THR A 364 -7.40 -20.51 0.36
N LEU A 365 -8.25 -20.15 1.31
CA LEU A 365 -8.09 -18.98 2.16
C LEU A 365 -7.55 -19.38 3.54
N PRO A 366 -6.96 -18.46 4.32
CA PRO A 366 -6.69 -18.69 5.72
C PRO A 366 -7.96 -19.12 6.45
N SER A 367 -7.84 -20.15 7.29
CA SER A 367 -8.92 -20.59 8.18
C SER A 367 -9.04 -19.68 9.39
N TRP A 368 -10.17 -19.76 10.08
CA TRP A 368 -10.39 -18.99 11.30
C TRP A 368 -9.37 -19.29 12.42
N PRO A 369 -9.04 -20.57 12.73
CA PRO A 369 -8.00 -20.87 13.70
C PRO A 369 -6.62 -20.31 13.31
N GLU A 370 -6.21 -20.42 12.05
CA GLU A 370 -4.92 -19.88 11.58
C GLU A 370 -4.83 -18.36 11.76
N LEU A 371 -5.93 -17.62 11.57
CA LEU A 371 -5.95 -16.17 11.77
C LEU A 371 -5.86 -15.79 13.25
N LEU A 372 -6.50 -16.56 14.14
CA LEU A 372 -6.38 -16.38 15.58
C LEU A 372 -4.94 -16.67 16.05
N ASP A 373 -4.36 -17.77 15.59
CA ASP A 373 -2.96 -18.13 15.88
C ASP A 373 -2.01 -17.02 15.43
N LEU A 374 -2.20 -16.52 14.20
CA LEU A 374 -1.38 -15.44 13.65
C LEU A 374 -1.43 -14.15 14.47
N GLY A 375 -2.60 -13.82 15.03
CA GLY A 375 -2.82 -12.58 15.76
C GLY A 375 -2.44 -12.65 17.24
N LEU A 376 -2.57 -13.83 17.87
CA LEU A 376 -2.56 -13.94 19.33
C LEU A 376 -1.37 -14.75 19.88
N THR A 377 -0.85 -15.73 19.14
CA THR A 377 0.14 -16.67 19.69
C THR A 377 1.43 -15.98 20.11
N GLU A 378 2.11 -15.28 19.21
CA GLU A 378 3.36 -14.60 19.56
C GLU A 378 3.16 -13.46 20.57
N VAL A 379 2.02 -12.74 20.48
CA VAL A 379 1.71 -11.65 21.41
C VAL A 379 1.52 -12.19 22.82
N ARG A 380 0.86 -13.34 22.98
CA ARG A 380 0.76 -14.05 24.26
C ARG A 380 2.14 -14.50 24.72
N ASP A 381 2.91 -15.17 23.86
CA ASP A 381 4.17 -15.80 24.26
C ASP A 381 5.22 -14.75 24.70
N TYR A 382 5.33 -13.63 23.99
CA TYR A 382 6.21 -12.52 24.40
C TYR A 382 5.61 -11.64 25.50
N GLY A 383 4.28 -11.60 25.59
CA GLY A 383 3.54 -10.72 26.51
C GLY A 383 3.23 -11.33 27.86
N ILE A 384 3.50 -12.62 28.06
CA ILE A 384 3.02 -13.37 29.24
C ILE A 384 3.52 -12.80 30.58
N GLY A 385 4.73 -12.20 30.59
CA GLY A 385 5.29 -11.54 31.77
C GLY A 385 4.67 -10.16 32.06
N SER A 386 3.87 -9.62 31.15
CA SER A 386 3.21 -8.31 31.27
C SER A 386 1.73 -8.47 31.59
N VAL A 387 1.38 -8.16 32.84
CA VAL A 387 -0.01 -8.18 33.33
C VAL A 387 -0.93 -7.30 32.48
N GLN A 388 -0.45 -6.14 32.04
CA GLN A 388 -1.19 -5.25 31.14
C GLN A 388 -1.60 -5.94 29.84
N VAL A 389 -0.72 -6.78 29.28
CA VAL A 389 -0.95 -7.47 28.01
C VAL A 389 -1.87 -8.66 28.21
N THR A 390 -1.63 -9.50 29.23
CA THR A 390 -2.46 -10.69 29.49
C THR A 390 -3.92 -10.30 29.74
N ARG A 391 -4.15 -9.25 30.53
CA ARG A 391 -5.50 -8.72 30.82
C ARG A 391 -6.19 -8.17 29.58
N ARG A 392 -5.42 -7.53 28.68
CA ARG A 392 -5.96 -7.07 27.39
C ARG A 392 -6.28 -8.22 26.45
N ILE A 393 -5.47 -9.29 26.42
CA ILE A 393 -5.78 -10.52 25.65
C ILE A 393 -7.05 -11.17 26.21
N ALA A 394 -7.21 -11.28 27.53
CA ALA A 394 -8.42 -11.80 28.15
C ALA A 394 -9.67 -11.00 27.72
N ALA A 395 -9.60 -9.66 27.73
CA ALA A 395 -10.68 -8.81 27.23
C ALA A 395 -10.94 -8.98 25.72
N CYS A 396 -9.89 -9.16 24.91
CA CYS A 396 -10.02 -9.45 23.48
C CYS A 396 -10.78 -10.76 23.25
N LEU A 397 -10.43 -11.82 23.98
CA LEU A 397 -11.06 -13.13 23.88
C LEU A 397 -12.53 -13.10 24.33
N ASP A 398 -12.86 -12.39 25.41
CA ASP A 398 -14.24 -12.16 25.85
C ASP A 398 -15.10 -11.52 24.76
N ASP A 399 -14.58 -10.47 24.13
CA ASP A 399 -15.30 -9.75 23.08
C ASP A 399 -15.41 -10.61 21.80
N LEU A 400 -14.35 -11.34 21.42
CA LEU A 400 -14.38 -12.25 20.28
C LEU A 400 -15.37 -13.40 20.49
N GLU A 401 -15.40 -14.02 21.67
CA GLU A 401 -16.34 -15.11 21.98
C GLU A 401 -17.79 -14.62 21.92
N ARG A 402 -18.05 -13.39 22.37
CA ARG A 402 -19.37 -12.76 22.31
C ARG A 402 -19.81 -12.43 20.88
N LEU A 403 -18.90 -11.90 20.06
CA LEU A 403 -19.20 -11.37 18.73
C LEU A 403 -19.11 -12.42 17.61
N ALA A 404 -18.35 -13.50 17.82
CA ALA A 404 -18.18 -14.57 16.86
C ALA A 404 -19.45 -15.44 16.73
N PRO A 405 -19.77 -15.89 15.51
CA PRO A 405 -20.77 -16.94 15.27
C PRO A 405 -20.51 -18.21 16.11
N PRO A 406 -21.54 -18.98 16.49
CA PRO A 406 -21.38 -20.15 17.37
C PRO A 406 -20.35 -21.18 16.88
N ASP A 407 -20.27 -21.42 15.57
CA ASP A 407 -19.32 -22.33 14.91
C ASP A 407 -17.86 -21.88 15.00
N ARG A 408 -17.60 -20.63 15.42
CA ARG A 408 -16.26 -20.03 15.52
C ARG A 408 -15.78 -19.80 16.93
N ARG A 409 -16.58 -20.16 17.94
CA ARG A 409 -16.25 -19.93 19.36
C ARG A 409 -15.25 -20.93 19.91
N GLU A 410 -15.25 -22.16 19.42
CA GLU A 410 -14.32 -23.20 19.91
C GLU A 410 -12.85 -22.79 19.75
N PRO A 411 -12.40 -22.27 18.58
CA PRO A 411 -11.02 -21.81 18.44
C PRO A 411 -10.67 -20.62 19.35
N VAL A 412 -11.65 -19.76 19.68
CA VAL A 412 -11.45 -18.64 20.62
C VAL A 412 -11.26 -19.16 22.05
N ARG A 413 -12.07 -20.15 22.47
CA ARG A 413 -11.93 -20.80 23.77
C ARG A 413 -10.59 -21.50 23.92
N ARG A 414 -10.11 -22.19 22.87
CA ARG A 414 -8.76 -22.74 22.84
C ARG A 414 -7.69 -21.68 23.16
N HIS A 415 -7.81 -20.46 22.62
CA HIS A 415 -6.87 -19.38 22.96
C HIS A 415 -7.02 -18.85 24.39
N ARG A 416 -8.22 -18.93 24.99
CA ARG A 416 -8.45 -18.63 26.40
C ARG A 416 -7.73 -19.66 27.28
N ASP A 417 -7.92 -20.95 26.98
CA ASP A 417 -7.28 -22.04 27.72
C ASP A 417 -5.75 -21.92 27.65
N LEU A 418 -5.19 -21.64 26.47
CA LEU A 418 -3.76 -21.40 26.29
C LEU A 418 -3.23 -20.18 27.05
N LEU A 419 -4.04 -19.11 27.19
CA LEU A 419 -3.67 -17.95 27.99
C LEU A 419 -3.65 -18.29 29.48
N GLU A 420 -4.69 -18.99 29.96
CA GLU A 420 -4.80 -19.42 31.35
C GLU A 420 -3.64 -20.34 31.75
N GLU A 421 -3.34 -21.35 30.93
CA GLU A 421 -2.20 -22.26 31.13
C GLU A 421 -0.87 -21.49 31.21
N ALA A 422 -0.64 -20.57 30.26
CA ALA A 422 0.59 -19.79 30.22
C ALA A 422 0.73 -18.85 31.45
N VAL A 423 -0.38 -18.24 31.90
CA VAL A 423 -0.38 -17.35 33.07
C VAL A 423 -0.12 -18.15 34.34
N HIS A 424 -0.78 -19.29 34.51
CA HIS A 424 -0.58 -20.15 35.67
C HIS A 424 0.84 -20.70 35.77
N THR A 425 1.47 -20.98 34.62
CA THR A 425 2.87 -21.45 34.58
C THR A 425 3.87 -20.34 34.92
N THR A 426 3.57 -19.08 34.59
CA THR A 426 4.52 -17.96 34.71
C THR A 426 4.33 -17.13 35.98
N ALA A 427 3.09 -17.05 36.51
CA ALA A 427 2.78 -16.17 37.63
C ALA A 427 3.40 -16.66 38.95
N ALA A 428 4.06 -15.75 39.66
CA ALA A 428 4.72 -16.07 40.93
C ALA A 428 3.74 -16.47 42.07
N THR A 429 2.48 -16.03 42.00
CA THR A 429 1.46 -16.34 43.01
C THR A 429 0.08 -16.54 42.37
N PRO A 430 -0.82 -17.32 42.98
CA PRO A 430 -2.21 -17.48 42.51
C PRO A 430 -2.97 -16.15 42.41
N GLN A 431 -2.73 -15.20 43.33
CA GLN A 431 -3.38 -13.89 43.30
C GLN A 431 -2.92 -13.07 42.09
N ARG A 432 -1.63 -13.15 41.72
CA ARG A 432 -1.13 -12.52 40.49
C ARG A 432 -1.71 -13.16 39.25
N ALA A 433 -1.84 -14.50 39.22
CA ALA A 433 -2.48 -15.19 38.11
C ALA A 433 -3.93 -14.73 37.93
N ALA A 434 -4.70 -14.68 39.02
CA ALA A 434 -6.09 -14.21 39.00
C ALA A 434 -6.22 -12.76 38.51
N PHE A 435 -5.32 -11.86 38.96
CA PHE A 435 -5.31 -10.48 38.49
C PHE A 435 -4.92 -10.38 37.01
N ALA A 436 -3.93 -11.16 36.56
CA ALA A 436 -3.47 -11.20 35.17
C ALA A 436 -4.50 -11.77 34.18
N LEU A 437 -5.45 -12.56 34.66
CA LEU A 437 -6.56 -13.11 33.86
C LEU A 437 -7.84 -12.27 33.93
N GLN A 438 -7.92 -11.30 34.84
CA GLN A 438 -9.08 -10.41 34.90
C GLN A 438 -9.07 -9.46 33.68
N PRO A 439 -10.10 -9.48 32.81
CA PRO A 439 -10.15 -8.68 31.60
C PRO A 439 -10.02 -7.18 31.84
N ASP A 440 -9.13 -6.51 31.09
CA ASP A 440 -9.00 -5.06 31.05
C ASP A 440 -9.19 -4.54 29.61
N ARG A 441 -10.31 -3.85 29.37
CA ARG A 441 -10.63 -3.25 28.06
C ARG A 441 -9.87 -1.97 27.77
N GLN A 442 -9.41 -1.26 28.80
CA GLN A 442 -8.60 -0.04 28.62
C GLN A 442 -7.13 -0.40 28.34
N GLY A 443 -6.70 -1.57 28.82
CA GLY A 443 -5.34 -2.07 28.66
C GLY A 443 -4.32 -1.19 29.36
N ILE A 444 -4.66 -0.71 30.56
CA ILE A 444 -3.82 0.17 31.39
C ILE A 444 -3.04 -0.59 32.46
N GLY A 445 -3.38 -1.87 32.70
CA GLY A 445 -2.72 -2.70 33.71
C GLY A 445 -3.62 -2.98 34.88
#